data_AF-H1V807-F1
#
_entry.id   AF-H1V807-F1
#
_cell.length_a   1.000
_cell.length_b   1.000
_cell.length_c   1.000
_cell.angle_alpha   90.00
_cell.angle_beta   90.00
_cell.angle_gamma   90.00
#
_symmetry.space_group_name_H-M   'P 1'
#
loop_
_entity.id
_entity.type
_entity.pdbx_description
1 polymer ?
#
loop_
_entity_poly.entity_id
_entity_poly.type
_entity_poly.pdbx_seq_one_letter_code
_entity_poly.pdbx_strand_id
1 'polypeptide(L)'
;MSSAAEESTSSGAPTSTPVPAPPAETPLPPRPKSPGQQKLIPAAAANHSRPSPDFNLPKLRLEIRDLKDPAAVHFLSAVNASDALTTAVRSVLTLLYESPSCNTTHVPPTRSVTLILRHMDGVAYTTGSELDDDHKEIHFSMSYIAGIPAERRTDEIMGVLTHEMVHCFQYNAHGTCPGGLIEGIADWVRLNAHLSPPHWKRDASGNWDGGYQHTGYFLDYLEARFGAGTVRRINEKLRNRRYKEKEFWTELLGRPVEQLWKDYGEKTKDDETVIVNKDDISDDDVRLGRFRAADENPVLM
;
A
#
# COMPACT_ATOMS: atom_id res chain seq x y z
N MET A 1 5.04 7.07 -75.26
CA MET A 1 4.66 5.65 -75.39
C MET A 1 5.73 4.85 -74.66
N SER A 2 5.65 4.81 -73.33
CA SER A 2 5.18 3.68 -72.51
C SER A 2 6.07 2.44 -72.62
N SER A 3 6.98 2.31 -71.65
CA SER A 3 7.75 1.10 -71.35
C SER A 3 7.63 0.89 -69.84
N ALA A 4 6.99 -0.22 -69.45
CA ALA A 4 6.77 -0.61 -68.07
C ALA A 4 8.10 -0.95 -67.37
N ALA A 5 8.24 -0.53 -66.12
CA ALA A 5 9.31 -0.94 -65.21
C ALA A 5 8.71 -1.88 -64.16
N GLU A 6 9.37 -3.02 -63.98
CA GLU A 6 9.11 -4.02 -62.95
C GLU A 6 9.45 -3.46 -61.58
N GLU A 7 8.58 -3.69 -60.58
CA GLU A 7 8.85 -3.34 -59.19
C GLU A 7 8.83 -4.61 -58.33
N SER A 8 9.97 -4.85 -57.69
CA SER A 8 10.31 -6.01 -56.87
C SER A 8 9.60 -5.97 -55.51
N THR A 9 8.89 -7.02 -55.13
CA THR A 9 8.34 -7.19 -53.78
C THR A 9 9.30 -7.97 -52.89
N SER A 10 10.02 -7.25 -52.03
CA SER A 10 10.82 -7.80 -50.93
C SER A 10 9.90 -8.11 -49.75
N SER A 11 9.76 -9.40 -49.41
CA SER A 11 9.07 -9.89 -48.21
C SER A 11 9.88 -9.55 -46.95
N GLY A 12 9.35 -8.66 -46.11
CA GLY A 12 9.88 -8.37 -44.78
C GLY A 12 9.30 -9.32 -43.73
N ALA A 13 10.16 -10.03 -43.01
CA ALA A 13 9.79 -10.85 -41.85
C ALA A 13 9.27 -9.98 -40.69
N PRO A 14 8.31 -10.47 -39.88
CA PRO A 14 7.76 -9.69 -38.78
C PRO A 14 8.76 -9.63 -37.61
N THR A 15 9.03 -8.42 -37.17
CA THR A 15 9.83 -8.10 -35.98
C THR A 15 9.12 -8.63 -34.73
N SER A 16 9.76 -9.56 -34.01
CA SER A 16 9.31 -10.05 -32.72
C SER A 16 9.38 -8.94 -31.67
N THR A 17 8.23 -8.51 -31.15
CA THR A 17 8.13 -7.66 -29.96
C THR A 17 8.68 -8.39 -28.74
N PRO A 18 9.43 -7.72 -27.84
CA PRO A 18 9.93 -8.36 -26.62
C PRO A 18 8.77 -8.63 -25.65
N VAL A 19 8.74 -9.86 -25.12
CA VAL A 19 7.83 -10.30 -24.05
C VAL A 19 8.17 -9.52 -22.76
N PRO A 20 7.18 -8.99 -22.02
CA PRO A 20 7.42 -8.33 -20.74
C PRO A 20 8.06 -9.30 -19.73
N ALA A 21 8.97 -8.79 -18.90
CA ALA A 21 9.51 -9.55 -17.78
C ALA A 21 8.37 -9.98 -16.82
N PRO A 22 8.45 -11.17 -16.19
CA PRO A 22 7.44 -11.60 -15.24
C PRO A 22 7.34 -10.60 -14.08
N PRO A 23 6.13 -10.35 -13.54
CA PRO A 23 5.96 -9.52 -12.36
C PRO A 23 6.75 -10.13 -11.18
N ALA A 24 7.39 -9.27 -10.38
CA ALA A 24 8.16 -9.70 -9.23
C ALA A 24 7.21 -10.29 -8.16
N GLU A 25 7.56 -11.43 -7.58
CA GLU A 25 6.81 -12.03 -6.48
C GLU A 25 7.01 -11.22 -5.19
N THR A 26 5.96 -11.10 -4.39
CA THR A 26 6.03 -10.49 -3.06
C THR A 26 6.93 -11.36 -2.15
N PRO A 27 8.05 -10.84 -1.62
CA PRO A 27 9.01 -11.57 -0.83
C PRO A 27 8.43 -11.93 0.54
N LEU A 28 8.89 -13.06 1.09
CA LEU A 28 8.45 -13.53 2.40
C LEU A 28 8.89 -12.56 3.51
N PRO A 29 7.99 -12.21 4.46
CA PRO A 29 8.39 -11.40 5.60
C PRO A 29 9.39 -12.15 6.49
N PRO A 30 10.36 -11.46 7.11
CA PRO A 30 11.25 -12.06 8.10
C PRO A 30 10.47 -12.55 9.33
N ARG A 31 10.85 -13.73 9.86
CA ARG A 31 10.20 -14.35 11.03
C ARG A 31 10.31 -13.45 12.26
N PRO A 32 9.20 -12.96 12.85
CA PRO A 32 9.26 -12.06 14.00
C PRO A 32 9.72 -12.79 15.27
N LYS A 33 10.55 -12.12 16.07
CA LYS A 33 10.75 -12.43 17.50
C LYS A 33 9.63 -11.74 18.29
N SER A 34 9.12 -12.41 19.31
CA SER A 34 7.92 -12.03 20.08
C SER A 34 7.92 -10.56 20.55
N PRO A 35 6.83 -9.78 20.35
CA PRO A 35 6.75 -8.41 20.84
C PRO A 35 6.11 -8.32 22.24
N GLY A 36 6.67 -7.45 23.09
CA GLY A 36 6.02 -6.96 24.31
C GLY A 36 4.86 -6.01 23.97
N GLN A 37 3.81 -6.05 24.79
CA GLN A 37 2.56 -5.31 24.61
C GLN A 37 2.75 -3.80 24.86
N GLN A 38 2.41 -2.97 23.87
CA GLN A 38 2.15 -1.54 24.05
C GLN A 38 0.67 -1.24 23.82
N LYS A 39 0.13 -0.39 24.69
CA LYS A 39 -1.31 -0.12 24.88
C LYS A 39 -1.74 1.05 24.00
N LEU A 40 -2.71 0.82 23.10
CA LEU A 40 -3.27 1.83 22.20
C LEU A 40 -4.18 2.81 22.97
N ILE A 41 -4.06 4.11 22.67
CA ILE A 41 -4.91 5.20 23.16
C ILE A 41 -5.85 5.60 22.02
N PRO A 42 -7.19 5.73 22.20
CA PRO A 42 -8.10 6.08 21.12
C PRO A 42 -8.18 7.59 20.90
N ALA A 43 -7.98 8.04 19.65
CA ALA A 43 -8.26 9.40 19.21
C ALA A 43 -9.74 9.56 18.85
N ALA A 44 -10.30 10.70 19.26
CA ALA A 44 -11.72 11.02 19.27
C ALA A 44 -12.39 11.03 17.89
N ALA A 45 -13.58 10.43 17.84
CA ALA A 45 -14.46 10.43 16.69
C ALA A 45 -15.10 11.82 16.49
N ALA A 46 -14.85 12.41 15.32
CA ALA A 46 -15.75 13.36 14.71
C ALA A 46 -15.74 13.06 13.21
N ASN A 47 -16.83 12.52 12.66
CA ASN A 47 -17.13 12.71 11.25
C ASN A 47 -18.60 12.43 10.98
N HIS A 48 -19.30 13.48 10.55
CA HIS A 48 -20.56 13.36 9.83
C HIS A 48 -20.31 12.50 8.59
N SER A 49 -20.91 11.32 8.54
CA SER A 49 -20.73 10.32 7.50
C SER A 49 -21.30 10.82 6.17
N ARG A 50 -20.42 11.34 5.31
CA ARG A 50 -20.69 11.45 3.88
C ARG A 50 -20.95 10.02 3.36
N PRO A 51 -21.99 9.78 2.53
CA PRO A 51 -22.18 8.49 1.90
C PRO A 51 -20.90 8.11 1.13
N SER A 52 -20.37 6.92 1.37
CA SER A 52 -19.24 6.42 0.60
C SER A 52 -19.62 6.36 -0.89
N PRO A 53 -18.69 6.69 -1.81
CA PRO A 53 -18.98 6.62 -3.23
C PRO A 53 -19.38 5.19 -3.63
N ASP A 54 -20.45 5.06 -4.40
CA ASP A 54 -20.94 3.76 -4.85
C ASP A 54 -20.22 3.33 -6.13
N PHE A 55 -19.09 2.62 -5.96
CA PHE A 55 -18.31 2.11 -7.09
C PHE A 55 -18.89 0.80 -7.65
N ASN A 56 -18.91 0.68 -8.97
CA ASN A 56 -19.15 -0.59 -9.64
C ASN A 56 -17.99 -1.55 -9.38
N LEU A 57 -18.29 -2.68 -8.75
CA LEU A 57 -17.28 -3.71 -8.46
C LEU A 57 -17.08 -4.62 -9.69
N PRO A 58 -15.85 -5.10 -9.93
CA PRO A 58 -15.59 -6.08 -10.97
C PRO A 58 -16.26 -7.41 -10.63
N LYS A 59 -16.34 -8.32 -11.62
CA LYS A 59 -16.71 -9.71 -11.33
C LYS A 59 -15.60 -10.36 -10.49
N LEU A 60 -15.96 -10.90 -9.33
CA LEU A 60 -15.04 -11.60 -8.44
C LEU A 60 -15.17 -13.11 -8.62
N ARG A 61 -14.05 -13.82 -8.65
CA ARG A 61 -13.99 -15.29 -8.74
C ARG A 61 -12.99 -15.86 -7.76
N LEU A 62 -13.21 -17.12 -7.38
CA LEU A 62 -12.31 -17.89 -6.55
C LEU A 62 -12.02 -19.23 -7.24
N GLU A 63 -10.75 -19.58 -7.32
CA GLU A 63 -10.23 -20.89 -7.69
C GLU A 63 -9.37 -21.41 -6.54
N ILE A 64 -9.63 -22.63 -6.08
CA ILE A 64 -8.78 -23.35 -5.13
C ILE A 64 -8.30 -24.60 -5.84
N ARG A 65 -7.00 -24.67 -6.15
CA ARG A 65 -6.46 -25.76 -6.96
C ARG A 65 -6.42 -27.10 -6.26
N ASP A 66 -6.32 -27.10 -4.93
CA ASP A 66 -6.42 -28.31 -4.12
C ASP A 66 -7.26 -28.07 -2.85
N LEU A 67 -8.48 -28.61 -2.80
CA LEU A 67 -9.34 -28.52 -1.62
C LEU A 67 -8.97 -29.51 -0.51
N LYS A 68 -8.14 -30.52 -0.79
CA LYS A 68 -7.70 -31.50 0.22
C LYS A 68 -6.56 -30.97 1.07
N ASP A 69 -5.87 -29.94 0.61
CA ASP A 69 -4.74 -29.37 1.32
C ASP A 69 -5.21 -28.61 2.60
N PRO A 70 -4.51 -28.78 3.74
CA PRO A 70 -4.84 -28.07 4.98
C PRO A 70 -4.89 -26.54 4.84
N ALA A 71 -4.10 -25.95 3.93
CA ALA A 71 -4.13 -24.51 3.65
C ALA A 71 -5.47 -24.04 3.09
N ALA A 72 -6.15 -24.86 2.29
CA ALA A 72 -7.50 -24.54 1.81
C ALA A 72 -8.48 -24.44 2.98
N VAL A 73 -8.39 -25.36 3.94
CA VAL A 73 -9.19 -25.31 5.17
C VAL A 73 -8.83 -24.09 6.00
N HIS A 74 -7.55 -23.77 6.15
CA HIS A 74 -7.08 -22.58 6.86
C HIS A 74 -7.65 -21.29 6.26
N PHE A 75 -7.63 -21.16 4.94
CA PHE A 75 -8.19 -20.01 4.22
C PHE A 75 -9.71 -19.92 4.41
N LEU A 76 -10.43 -21.00 4.08
CA LEU A 76 -11.90 -21.04 4.10
C LEU A 76 -12.48 -20.88 5.51
N SER A 77 -11.71 -21.24 6.55
CA SER A 77 -12.13 -21.04 7.95
C SER A 77 -11.79 -19.64 8.47
N ALA A 78 -10.83 -18.96 7.86
CA ALA A 78 -10.38 -17.64 8.32
C ALA A 78 -11.19 -16.49 7.71
N VAL A 79 -11.67 -16.64 6.46
CA VAL A 79 -12.38 -15.58 5.74
C VAL A 79 -13.52 -16.15 4.89
N ASN A 80 -14.57 -15.35 4.72
CA ASN A 80 -15.49 -15.50 3.60
C ASN A 80 -14.86 -14.83 2.37
N ALA A 81 -14.56 -15.60 1.32
CA ALA A 81 -13.86 -15.07 0.15
C ALA A 81 -14.63 -13.95 -0.57
N SER A 82 -15.96 -14.01 -0.61
CA SER A 82 -16.80 -12.97 -1.21
C SER A 82 -16.67 -11.66 -0.46
N ASP A 83 -16.77 -11.70 0.87
CA ASP A 83 -16.66 -10.52 1.72
C ASP A 83 -15.22 -9.97 1.72
N ALA A 84 -14.23 -10.85 1.78
CA ALA A 84 -12.82 -10.48 1.75
C ALA A 84 -12.45 -9.73 0.46
N LEU A 85 -12.77 -10.30 -0.70
CA LEU A 85 -12.48 -9.67 -1.99
C LEU A 85 -13.30 -8.40 -2.19
N THR A 86 -14.58 -8.39 -1.81
CA THR A 86 -15.44 -7.18 -1.88
C THR A 86 -14.88 -6.05 -1.01
N THR A 87 -14.44 -6.38 0.20
CA THR A 87 -13.85 -5.41 1.14
C THR A 87 -12.54 -4.87 0.58
N ALA A 88 -11.66 -5.74 0.08
CA ALA A 88 -10.40 -5.34 -0.54
C ALA A 88 -10.62 -4.37 -1.71
N VAL A 89 -11.53 -4.70 -2.64
CA VAL A 89 -11.85 -3.80 -3.77
C VAL A 89 -12.37 -2.45 -3.25
N ARG A 90 -13.29 -2.45 -2.28
CA ARG A 90 -13.84 -1.19 -1.73
C ARG A 90 -12.77 -0.33 -1.06
N SER A 91 -11.85 -0.95 -0.32
CA SER A 91 -10.71 -0.24 0.30
C SER A 91 -9.87 0.43 -0.78
N VAL A 92 -9.46 -0.32 -1.81
CA VAL A 92 -8.66 0.20 -2.92
C VAL A 92 -9.39 1.34 -3.64
N LEU A 93 -10.66 1.14 -3.99
CA LEU A 93 -11.42 2.13 -4.74
C LEU A 93 -11.65 3.41 -3.95
N THR A 94 -11.96 3.30 -2.66
CA THR A 94 -12.22 4.47 -1.80
C THR A 94 -10.94 5.26 -1.50
N LEU A 95 -9.80 4.57 -1.36
CA LEU A 95 -8.53 5.20 -1.01
C LEU A 95 -7.83 5.80 -2.24
N LEU A 96 -7.86 5.11 -3.39
CA LEU A 96 -7.15 5.56 -4.60
C LEU A 96 -8.00 6.35 -5.60
N TYR A 97 -9.33 6.42 -5.42
CA TYR A 97 -10.24 7.13 -6.34
C TYR A 97 -11.27 7.95 -5.59
N GLU A 98 -11.66 9.10 -6.13
CA GLU A 98 -12.59 10.02 -5.46
C GLU A 98 -14.04 9.52 -5.54
N SER A 99 -14.51 9.25 -6.76
CA SER A 99 -15.82 8.70 -7.04
C SER A 99 -15.90 8.24 -8.50
N PRO A 100 -16.89 7.42 -8.89
CA PRO A 100 -17.10 7.05 -10.30
C PRO A 100 -17.41 8.23 -11.22
N SER A 101 -17.95 9.32 -10.68
CA SER A 101 -18.32 10.53 -11.43
C SER A 101 -17.21 11.60 -11.44
N CYS A 102 -16.11 11.36 -10.73
CA CYS A 102 -15.00 12.29 -10.66
C CYS A 102 -14.19 12.28 -11.97
N ASN A 103 -13.82 13.46 -12.47
CA ASN A 103 -13.00 13.62 -13.67
C ASN A 103 -11.50 13.80 -13.38
N THR A 104 -11.10 13.86 -12.11
CA THR A 104 -9.70 14.02 -11.70
C THR A 104 -9.02 12.71 -11.35
N THR A 105 -9.77 11.62 -11.22
CA THR A 105 -9.23 10.28 -11.00
C THR A 105 -9.97 9.26 -11.83
N HIS A 106 -9.26 8.35 -12.47
CA HIS A 106 -9.86 7.39 -13.38
C HIS A 106 -9.58 5.96 -12.91
N VAL A 107 -10.63 5.20 -12.59
CA VAL A 107 -10.47 3.79 -12.22
C VAL A 107 -10.04 2.99 -13.46
N PRO A 108 -9.03 2.10 -13.38
CA PRO A 108 -8.73 1.16 -14.44
C PRO A 108 -9.95 0.33 -14.83
N PRO A 109 -10.08 -0.06 -16.11
CA PRO A 109 -11.25 -0.77 -16.63
C PRO A 109 -11.29 -2.26 -16.23
N THR A 110 -10.74 -2.62 -15.06
CA THR A 110 -10.69 -3.99 -14.56
C THR A 110 -12.08 -4.61 -14.50
N ARG A 111 -12.33 -5.59 -15.37
CA ARG A 111 -13.63 -6.27 -15.56
C ARG A 111 -13.82 -7.43 -14.60
N SER A 112 -12.74 -8.11 -14.23
CA SER A 112 -12.80 -9.17 -13.23
C SER A 112 -11.50 -9.36 -12.47
N VAL A 113 -11.61 -9.88 -11.26
CA VAL A 113 -10.48 -10.36 -10.46
C VAL A 113 -10.75 -11.80 -10.05
N THR A 114 -9.81 -12.70 -10.36
CA THR A 114 -9.84 -14.10 -9.93
C THR A 114 -8.78 -14.33 -8.86
N LEU A 115 -9.19 -14.72 -7.65
CA LEU A 115 -8.28 -15.21 -6.63
C LEU A 115 -7.99 -16.70 -6.86
N ILE A 116 -6.72 -17.06 -6.98
CA ILE A 116 -6.25 -18.41 -7.26
C ILE A 116 -5.37 -18.88 -6.10
N LEU A 117 -5.86 -19.83 -5.31
CA LEU A 117 -5.07 -20.48 -4.26
C LEU A 117 -4.34 -21.68 -4.85
N ARG A 118 -3.01 -21.65 -4.81
CA ARG A 118 -2.15 -22.73 -5.33
C ARG A 118 -0.84 -22.85 -4.57
N HIS A 119 -0.17 -23.98 -4.70
CA HIS A 119 1.24 -24.05 -4.30
C HIS A 119 2.10 -23.22 -5.24
N MET A 120 2.97 -22.42 -4.62
CA MET A 120 4.00 -21.62 -5.25
C MET A 120 4.96 -21.12 -4.17
N ASP A 121 6.13 -20.65 -4.61
CA ASP A 121 7.07 -19.92 -3.76
C ASP A 121 6.53 -18.52 -3.44
N GLY A 122 7.21 -17.77 -2.56
CA GLY A 122 6.78 -16.42 -2.19
C GLY A 122 5.44 -16.36 -1.43
N VAL A 123 4.86 -15.15 -1.37
CA VAL A 123 3.59 -14.89 -0.66
C VAL A 123 2.42 -14.89 -1.64
N ALA A 124 2.42 -13.94 -2.57
CA ALA A 124 1.40 -13.74 -3.58
C ALA A 124 1.95 -12.88 -4.73
N TYR A 125 1.22 -12.83 -5.83
CA TYR A 125 1.43 -11.84 -6.89
C TYR A 125 0.14 -11.61 -7.67
N THR A 126 0.12 -10.49 -8.39
CA THR A 126 -0.97 -10.09 -9.28
C THR A 126 -0.50 -10.01 -10.73
N THR A 127 -1.33 -10.47 -11.65
CA THR A 127 -1.05 -10.41 -13.10
C THR A 127 -2.34 -10.19 -13.90
N GLY A 128 -2.21 -9.84 -15.18
CA GLY A 128 -3.30 -10.01 -16.15
C GLY A 128 -3.49 -11.49 -16.49
N SER A 129 -4.73 -11.86 -16.82
CA SER A 129 -5.10 -13.18 -17.32
C SER A 129 -4.77 -13.34 -18.80
N GLU A 130 -4.93 -14.55 -19.33
CA GLU A 130 -4.76 -14.85 -20.75
C GLU A 130 -5.75 -14.12 -21.68
N LEU A 131 -6.88 -13.63 -21.15
CA LEU A 131 -7.87 -12.90 -21.96
C LEU A 131 -7.34 -11.53 -22.38
N ASP A 132 -6.97 -10.72 -21.38
CA ASP A 132 -6.39 -9.39 -21.50
C ASP A 132 -6.05 -8.84 -20.11
N ASP A 133 -5.42 -7.67 -20.07
CA ASP A 133 -4.99 -7.02 -18.83
C ASP A 133 -6.14 -6.44 -17.98
N ASP A 134 -7.38 -6.37 -18.49
CA ASP A 134 -8.54 -5.94 -17.69
C ASP A 134 -9.12 -7.09 -16.84
N HIS A 135 -8.67 -8.31 -17.09
CA HIS A 135 -9.03 -9.48 -16.28
C HIS A 135 -7.81 -9.84 -15.44
N LYS A 136 -7.87 -9.55 -14.14
CA LYS A 136 -6.75 -9.73 -13.23
C LYS A 136 -6.82 -11.07 -12.51
N GLU A 137 -5.66 -11.60 -12.17
CA GLU A 137 -5.48 -12.79 -11.37
C GLU A 137 -4.60 -12.46 -10.17
N ILE A 138 -5.07 -12.83 -8.97
CA ILE A 138 -4.29 -12.79 -7.74
C ILE A 138 -3.93 -14.24 -7.42
N HIS A 139 -2.66 -14.58 -7.42
CA HIS A 139 -2.19 -15.90 -7.00
C HIS A 139 -1.70 -15.82 -5.56
N PHE A 140 -2.25 -16.65 -4.68
CA PHE A 140 -1.90 -16.65 -3.26
C PHE A 140 -1.35 -18.03 -2.86
N SER A 141 -0.13 -18.04 -2.32
CA SER A 141 0.58 -19.25 -1.93
C SER A 141 -0.13 -20.01 -0.80
N MET A 142 -0.54 -21.24 -1.10
CA MET A 142 -1.07 -22.17 -0.09
C MET A 142 0.00 -22.55 0.95
N SER A 143 1.26 -22.65 0.53
CA SER A 143 2.38 -22.89 1.44
C SER A 143 2.54 -21.75 2.44
N TYR A 144 2.37 -20.51 2.00
CA TYR A 144 2.38 -19.35 2.90
C TYR A 144 1.18 -19.37 3.87
N ILE A 145 -0.04 -19.56 3.34
CA ILE A 145 -1.28 -19.63 4.15
C ILE A 145 -1.17 -20.70 5.25
N ALA A 146 -0.61 -21.87 4.94
CA ALA A 146 -0.38 -22.94 5.90
C ALA A 146 0.50 -22.51 7.08
N GLY A 147 1.48 -21.64 6.82
CA GLY A 147 2.44 -21.15 7.80
C GLY A 147 1.93 -20.00 8.68
N ILE A 148 0.75 -19.42 8.39
CA ILE A 148 0.23 -18.29 9.16
C ILE A 148 -0.33 -18.78 10.51
N PRO A 149 0.16 -18.24 11.65
CA PRO A 149 -0.39 -18.53 12.97
C PRO A 149 -1.89 -18.24 13.04
N ALA A 150 -2.65 -19.09 13.74
CA ALA A 150 -4.10 -19.03 13.75
C ALA A 150 -4.64 -17.66 14.23
N GLU A 151 -3.98 -17.07 15.23
CA GLU A 151 -4.35 -15.80 15.85
C GLU A 151 -4.16 -14.57 14.95
N ARG A 152 -3.38 -14.67 13.87
CA ARG A 152 -3.20 -13.59 12.88
C ARG A 152 -3.69 -13.96 11.49
N ARG A 153 -4.30 -15.13 11.33
CA ARG A 153 -4.59 -15.70 10.02
C ARG A 153 -5.55 -14.85 9.21
N THR A 154 -6.65 -14.43 9.82
CA THR A 154 -7.65 -13.57 9.16
C THR A 154 -7.02 -12.25 8.74
N ASP A 155 -6.32 -11.55 9.64
CA ASP A 155 -5.72 -10.24 9.36
C ASP A 155 -4.62 -10.32 8.30
N GLU A 156 -3.77 -11.36 8.32
CA GLU A 156 -2.71 -11.53 7.32
C GLU A 156 -3.29 -11.87 5.95
N ILE A 157 -4.27 -12.78 5.89
CA ILE A 157 -4.97 -13.10 4.63
C ILE A 157 -5.64 -11.85 4.06
N MET A 158 -6.38 -11.10 4.89
CA MET A 158 -7.01 -9.84 4.47
C MET A 158 -5.98 -8.81 4.02
N GLY A 159 -4.85 -8.71 4.72
CA GLY A 159 -3.76 -7.80 4.40
C GLY A 159 -3.11 -8.11 3.05
N VAL A 160 -2.77 -9.38 2.80
CA VAL A 160 -2.20 -9.81 1.50
C VAL A 160 -3.22 -9.62 0.38
N LEU A 161 -4.49 -10.01 0.57
CA LEU A 161 -5.52 -9.79 -0.45
C LEU A 161 -5.73 -8.31 -0.75
N THR A 162 -5.69 -7.44 0.26
CA THR A 162 -5.81 -5.99 0.07
C THR A 162 -4.62 -5.43 -0.69
N HIS A 163 -3.41 -5.85 -0.35
CA HIS A 163 -2.19 -5.47 -1.06
C HIS A 163 -2.26 -5.86 -2.54
N GLU A 164 -2.53 -7.13 -2.84
CA GLU A 164 -2.60 -7.63 -4.22
C GLU A 164 -3.78 -7.01 -5.00
N MET A 165 -4.88 -6.70 -4.32
CA MET A 165 -6.00 -6.00 -4.94
C MET A 165 -5.61 -4.59 -5.41
N VAL A 166 -4.62 -3.94 -4.78
CA VAL A 166 -4.12 -2.64 -5.25
C VAL A 166 -3.52 -2.77 -6.64
N HIS A 167 -2.70 -3.79 -6.88
CA HIS A 167 -2.08 -4.06 -8.18
C HIS A 167 -3.12 -4.29 -9.30
N CYS A 168 -4.32 -4.74 -8.96
CA CYS A 168 -5.43 -4.86 -9.91
C CYS A 168 -5.99 -3.52 -10.40
N PHE A 169 -5.79 -2.44 -9.63
CA PHE A 169 -6.38 -1.13 -9.86
C PHE A 169 -5.36 0.01 -9.80
N GLN A 170 -4.06 -0.25 -9.70
CA GLN A 170 -3.03 0.78 -9.63
C GLN A 170 -2.48 1.08 -11.02
N TYR A 171 -2.04 2.33 -11.23
CA TYR A 171 -1.27 2.70 -12.40
C TYR A 171 0.24 2.58 -12.17
N ASN A 172 0.98 2.18 -13.21
CA ASN A 172 2.41 1.89 -13.12
C ASN A 172 3.29 2.70 -14.08
N ALA A 173 2.78 3.82 -14.62
CA ALA A 173 3.49 4.68 -15.56
C ALA A 173 4.00 3.92 -16.79
N HIS A 174 3.17 3.06 -17.37
CA HIS A 174 3.54 2.19 -18.49
C HIS A 174 4.78 1.32 -18.18
N GLY A 175 4.83 0.76 -16.97
CA GLY A 175 5.92 -0.09 -16.48
C GLY A 175 7.22 0.65 -16.16
N THR A 176 7.19 1.97 -16.00
CA THR A 176 8.40 2.77 -15.68
C THR A 176 8.42 3.31 -14.27
N CYS A 177 7.31 3.19 -13.54
CA CYS A 177 7.27 3.50 -12.12
C CYS A 177 8.27 2.61 -11.39
N PRO A 178 9.07 3.15 -10.47
CA PRO A 178 9.99 2.36 -9.69
C PRO A 178 9.22 1.40 -8.78
N GLY A 179 9.79 0.22 -8.55
CA GLY A 179 9.11 -0.89 -7.88
C GLY A 179 8.72 -0.56 -6.44
N GLY A 180 9.58 0.17 -5.71
CA GLY A 180 9.26 0.53 -4.33
C GLY A 180 8.04 1.45 -4.20
N LEU A 181 7.82 2.36 -5.15
CA LEU A 181 6.61 3.17 -5.20
C LEU A 181 5.36 2.34 -5.50
N ILE A 182 5.48 1.32 -6.37
CA ILE A 182 4.38 0.39 -6.64
C ILE A 182 3.98 -0.35 -5.37
N GLU A 183 4.94 -1.04 -4.75
CA GLU A 183 4.72 -1.79 -3.50
C GLU A 183 4.30 -0.88 -2.33
N GLY A 184 4.85 0.33 -2.28
CA GLY A 184 4.56 1.32 -1.25
C GLY A 184 3.12 1.82 -1.30
N ILE A 185 2.56 2.04 -2.50
CA ILE A 185 1.15 2.40 -2.65
C ILE A 185 0.26 1.24 -2.20
N ALA A 186 0.62 -0.01 -2.54
CA ALA A 186 -0.11 -1.18 -2.09
C ALA A 186 -0.14 -1.30 -0.56
N ASP A 187 1.01 -1.11 0.09
CA ASP A 187 1.11 -1.15 1.54
C ASP A 187 0.55 0.10 2.24
N TRP A 188 0.51 1.26 1.59
CA TRP A 188 -0.21 2.43 2.10
C TRP A 188 -1.73 2.17 2.14
N VAL A 189 -2.29 1.51 1.13
CA VAL A 189 -3.70 1.10 1.16
C VAL A 189 -3.94 0.05 2.25
N ARG A 190 -3.07 -0.96 2.37
CA ARG A 190 -3.14 -1.97 3.46
C ARG A 190 -3.09 -1.31 4.84
N LEU A 191 -2.20 -0.34 5.03
CA LEU A 191 -2.10 0.46 6.26
C LEU A 191 -3.42 1.18 6.58
N ASN A 192 -3.98 1.87 5.59
CA ASN A 192 -5.20 2.67 5.73
C ASN A 192 -6.49 1.81 5.76
N ALA A 193 -6.39 0.52 5.43
CA ALA A 193 -7.41 -0.48 5.70
C ALA A 193 -7.31 -1.10 7.11
N HIS A 194 -6.38 -0.60 7.95
CA HIS A 194 -6.10 -1.10 9.31
C HIS A 194 -5.59 -2.54 9.34
N LEU A 195 -4.84 -2.95 8.31
CA LEU A 195 -4.32 -4.32 8.13
C LEU A 195 -2.78 -4.38 8.19
N SER A 196 -2.14 -3.41 8.83
CA SER A 196 -0.69 -3.38 9.03
C SER A 196 -0.24 -4.52 9.96
N PRO A 197 0.68 -5.40 9.53
CA PRO A 197 1.28 -6.40 10.40
C PRO A 197 1.95 -5.82 11.66
N PRO A 198 1.95 -6.55 12.80
CA PRO A 198 2.54 -6.06 14.06
C PRO A 198 4.04 -5.76 14.02
N HIS A 199 4.76 -6.28 13.03
CA HIS A 199 6.20 -6.07 12.88
C HIS A 199 6.54 -4.83 12.05
N TRP A 200 5.53 -4.15 11.50
CA TRP A 200 5.75 -2.94 10.73
C TRP A 200 6.22 -1.80 11.61
N LYS A 201 7.16 -1.00 11.09
CA LYS A 201 7.77 0.11 11.81
C LYS A 201 7.86 1.34 10.92
N ARG A 202 7.59 2.50 11.52
CA ARG A 202 7.88 3.80 10.91
C ARG A 202 9.37 4.06 11.07
N ASP A 203 10.11 3.98 9.97
CA ASP A 203 11.49 4.42 9.91
C ASP A 203 11.79 5.03 8.54
N ALA A 204 12.80 5.87 8.51
CA ALA A 204 13.27 6.55 7.29
C ALA A 204 14.69 6.11 6.92
N SER A 205 15.04 4.85 7.24
CA SER A 205 16.34 4.29 6.88
C SER A 205 16.37 3.89 5.40
N GLY A 206 17.55 3.90 4.79
CA GLY A 206 17.71 3.56 3.37
C GLY A 206 17.08 4.59 2.43
N ASN A 207 16.46 4.09 1.36
CA ASN A 207 15.95 4.89 0.25
C ASN A 207 14.42 4.97 0.28
N TRP A 208 13.87 6.08 -0.24
CA TRP A 208 12.43 6.32 -0.31
C TRP A 208 11.66 5.27 -1.13
N ASP A 209 12.31 4.68 -2.13
CA ASP A 209 11.80 3.62 -3.00
C ASP A 209 12.14 2.20 -2.45
N GLY A 210 12.21 2.05 -1.12
CA GLY A 210 12.46 0.76 -0.47
C GLY A 210 11.32 -0.25 -0.60
N GLY A 211 10.12 0.20 -1.01
CA GLY A 211 8.93 -0.64 -1.12
C GLY A 211 8.25 -0.89 0.21
N TYR A 212 7.14 -1.62 0.12
CA TYR A 212 6.40 -2.15 1.26
C TYR A 212 6.11 -1.08 2.34
N GLN A 213 6.18 -1.47 3.61
CA GLN A 213 6.03 -0.58 4.77
C GLN A 213 6.89 0.70 4.73
N HIS A 214 8.13 0.67 4.21
CA HIS A 214 9.02 1.83 4.23
C HIS A 214 8.45 2.95 3.36
N THR A 215 8.14 2.61 2.11
CA THR A 215 7.51 3.58 1.21
C THR A 215 6.06 3.85 1.63
N GLY A 216 5.33 2.86 2.15
CA GLY A 216 3.96 3.00 2.63
C GLY A 216 3.81 4.03 3.76
N TYR A 217 4.67 4.01 4.78
CA TYR A 217 4.65 5.02 5.84
C TYR A 217 5.13 6.40 5.40
N PHE A 218 6.03 6.47 4.42
CA PHE A 218 6.39 7.74 3.80
C PHE A 218 5.23 8.35 3.04
N LEU A 219 4.48 7.56 2.26
CA LEU A 219 3.26 8.01 1.60
C LEU A 219 2.20 8.47 2.60
N ASP A 220 2.09 7.80 3.75
CA ASP A 220 1.21 8.20 4.86
C ASP A 220 1.61 9.58 5.44
N TYR A 221 2.91 9.82 5.62
CA TYR A 221 3.43 11.14 5.97
C TYR A 221 3.12 12.20 4.91
N LEU A 222 3.25 11.89 3.62
CA LEU A 222 2.92 12.82 2.54
C LEU A 222 1.43 13.15 2.52
N GLU A 223 0.56 12.14 2.70
CA GLU A 223 -0.89 12.33 2.83
C GLU A 223 -1.22 13.30 3.98
N ALA A 224 -0.62 13.09 5.15
CA ALA A 224 -0.83 13.96 6.31
C ALA A 224 -0.32 15.40 6.06
N ARG A 225 0.82 15.55 5.36
CA ARG A 225 1.46 16.85 5.14
C ARG A 225 0.85 17.67 4.00
N PHE A 226 0.47 17.01 2.91
CA PHE A 226 -0.01 17.66 1.68
C PHE A 226 -1.54 17.56 1.50
N GLY A 227 -2.21 16.86 2.42
CA GLY A 227 -3.66 16.77 2.51
C GLY A 227 -4.23 15.48 1.93
N ALA A 228 -5.46 15.18 2.35
CA ALA A 228 -6.19 14.01 1.88
C ALA A 228 -6.31 13.99 0.35
N GLY A 229 -6.07 12.83 -0.26
CA GLY A 229 -6.02 12.63 -1.70
C GLY A 229 -4.62 12.78 -2.32
N THR A 230 -3.56 12.93 -1.52
CA THR A 230 -2.19 13.02 -2.04
C THR A 230 -1.77 11.73 -2.73
N VAL A 231 -1.96 10.57 -2.10
CA VAL A 231 -1.62 9.27 -2.70
C VAL A 231 -2.50 8.94 -3.90
N ARG A 232 -3.78 9.33 -3.86
CA ARG A 232 -4.69 9.30 -5.01
C ARG A 232 -4.13 10.08 -6.21
N ARG A 233 -3.64 11.31 -5.98
CA ARG A 233 -3.02 12.13 -7.03
C ARG A 233 -1.70 11.54 -7.54
N ILE A 234 -0.92 10.88 -6.68
CA ILE A 234 0.27 10.12 -7.06
C ILE A 234 -0.13 9.01 -8.03
N ASN A 235 -1.09 8.15 -7.65
CA ASN A 235 -1.58 7.06 -8.48
C ASN A 235 -2.13 7.56 -9.83
N GLU A 236 -2.98 8.59 -9.83
CA GLU A 236 -3.52 9.16 -11.09
C GLU A 236 -2.42 9.69 -12.00
N LYS A 237 -1.39 10.34 -11.45
CA LYS A 237 -0.28 10.88 -12.25
C LYS A 237 0.59 9.80 -12.89
N LEU A 238 0.48 8.54 -12.44
CA LEU A 238 1.11 7.37 -13.07
C LEU A 238 0.28 6.81 -14.24
N ARG A 239 -0.94 7.28 -14.49
CA ARG A 239 -1.87 6.70 -15.47
C ARG A 239 -1.40 6.76 -16.92
N ASN A 240 -0.98 7.94 -17.38
CA ASN A 240 -0.90 8.25 -18.82
C ASN A 240 0.47 8.80 -19.25
N ARG A 241 1.52 8.55 -18.46
CA ARG A 241 2.85 9.07 -18.73
C ARG A 241 3.92 8.18 -18.12
N ARG A 242 5.12 8.22 -18.70
CA ARG A 242 6.30 7.55 -18.13
C ARG A 242 6.79 8.31 -16.90
N TYR A 243 7.30 7.58 -15.92
CA TYR A 243 7.83 8.11 -14.69
C TYR A 243 9.17 8.82 -14.94
N LYS A 244 9.27 10.04 -14.42
CA LYS A 244 10.51 10.83 -14.37
C LYS A 244 10.57 11.48 -13.00
N GLU A 245 11.39 10.92 -12.11
CA GLU A 245 11.39 11.21 -10.68
C GLU A 245 11.28 12.70 -10.33
N LYS A 246 12.27 13.51 -10.71
CA LYS A 246 12.30 14.94 -10.35
C LYS A 246 11.07 15.72 -10.82
N GLU A 247 10.66 15.52 -12.08
CA GLU A 247 9.48 16.16 -12.68
C GLU A 247 8.20 15.71 -11.98
N PHE A 248 8.07 14.40 -11.75
CA PHE A 248 6.90 13.78 -11.14
C PHE A 248 6.59 14.37 -9.77
N TRP A 249 7.58 14.39 -8.88
CA TRP A 249 7.42 14.85 -7.51
C TRP A 249 7.31 16.37 -7.40
N THR A 250 8.11 17.11 -8.17
CA THR A 250 8.07 18.58 -8.16
C THR A 250 6.72 19.10 -8.67
N GLU A 251 6.14 18.49 -9.70
CA GLU A 251 4.81 18.87 -10.21
C GLU A 251 3.67 18.54 -9.22
N LEU A 252 3.76 17.46 -8.45
CA LEU A 252 2.71 17.10 -7.48
C LEU A 252 2.76 17.92 -6.21
N LEU A 253 3.96 18.01 -5.63
CA LEU A 253 4.19 18.41 -4.24
C LEU A 253 5.13 19.62 -4.13
N GLY A 254 5.57 20.17 -5.26
CA GLY A 254 6.44 21.34 -5.32
C GLY A 254 7.89 21.07 -4.92
N ARG A 255 8.28 19.82 -4.66
CA ARG A 255 9.61 19.43 -4.17
C ARG A 255 10.09 18.11 -4.78
N PRO A 256 11.42 17.93 -4.97
CA PRO A 256 12.01 16.63 -5.30
C PRO A 256 11.82 15.61 -4.16
N VAL A 257 11.75 14.32 -4.50
CA VAL A 257 11.48 13.25 -3.51
C VAL A 257 12.59 13.08 -2.50
N GLU A 258 13.84 13.36 -2.88
CA GLU A 258 14.98 13.30 -1.97
C GLU A 258 14.83 14.30 -0.82
N GLN A 259 14.27 15.48 -1.12
CA GLN A 259 13.94 16.45 -0.09
C GLN A 259 12.74 15.98 0.76
N LEU A 260 11.70 15.45 0.12
CA LEU A 260 10.53 14.94 0.84
C LEU A 260 10.87 13.80 1.80
N TRP A 261 11.73 12.88 1.37
CA TRP A 261 12.24 11.76 2.17
C TRP A 261 13.12 12.25 3.32
N LYS A 262 13.99 13.23 3.06
CA LYS A 262 14.78 13.87 4.11
C LYS A 262 13.87 14.51 5.18
N ASP A 263 12.86 15.27 4.76
CA ASP A 263 11.90 15.90 5.67
C ASP A 263 11.12 14.84 6.50
N TYR A 264 10.78 13.69 5.88
CA TYR A 264 10.17 12.55 6.59
C TYR A 264 11.11 11.95 7.65
N GLY A 265 12.39 11.79 7.32
CA GLY A 265 13.40 11.31 8.25
C GLY A 265 13.67 12.26 9.43
N GLU A 266 13.61 13.58 9.21
CA GLU A 266 13.66 14.57 10.27
C GLU A 266 12.43 14.47 11.18
N LYS A 267 11.22 14.40 10.60
CA LYS A 267 9.97 14.23 11.37
C LYS A 267 9.95 12.97 12.22
N THR A 268 10.44 11.85 11.69
CA THR A 268 10.46 10.56 12.41
C THR A 268 11.38 10.64 13.64
N LYS A 269 12.53 11.30 13.53
CA LYS A 269 13.44 11.52 14.66
C LYS A 269 12.82 12.42 15.73
N ASP A 270 12.15 13.49 15.32
CA ASP A 270 11.47 14.39 16.26
C ASP A 270 10.41 13.63 17.06
N ASP A 271 9.61 12.78 16.40
CA ASP A 271 8.58 11.98 17.07
C ASP A 271 9.19 10.95 18.05
N GLU A 272 10.32 10.32 17.70
CA GLU A 272 11.07 9.45 18.61
C GLU A 272 11.58 10.21 19.85
N THR A 273 12.17 11.41 19.67
CA THR A 273 12.66 12.20 20.80
C THR A 273 11.54 12.66 21.74
N VAL A 274 10.35 12.97 21.20
CA VAL A 274 9.18 13.34 22.02
C VAL A 274 8.67 12.16 22.86
N ILE A 275 8.73 10.94 22.33
CA ILE A 275 8.34 9.73 23.08
C ILE A 275 9.31 9.49 24.22
N VAL A 276 10.62 9.50 23.95
CA VAL A 276 11.66 9.32 24.99
C VAL A 276 11.50 10.34 26.11
N ASN A 277 11.31 11.62 25.77
CA ASN A 277 11.12 12.68 26.76
C ASN A 277 9.84 12.54 27.61
N LYS A 278 8.78 11.88 27.10
CA LYS A 278 7.54 11.65 27.86
C LYS A 278 7.65 10.48 28.82
N ASP A 279 8.41 9.44 28.44
CA ASP A 279 8.64 8.27 29.28
C ASP A 279 9.70 8.53 30.36
N ASP A 280 10.59 9.51 30.14
CA ASP A 280 11.65 9.91 31.09
C ASP A 280 11.18 10.93 32.17
N ILE A 281 9.96 11.49 32.05
CA ILE A 281 9.37 12.30 33.14
C ILE A 281 8.78 11.32 34.17
N SER A 282 9.57 11.02 35.20
CA SER A 282 9.09 10.23 36.34
C SER A 282 8.02 10.99 37.12
N ASP A 283 7.06 10.25 37.67
CA ASP A 283 5.92 10.74 38.47
C ASP A 283 6.36 11.49 39.77
N ASP A 284 7.66 11.52 40.06
CA ASP A 284 8.26 12.24 41.19
C ASP A 284 8.47 13.74 40.91
N ASP A 285 8.75 14.15 39.66
CA ASP A 285 8.99 15.57 39.32
C ASP A 285 7.71 16.41 39.30
N VAL A 286 6.54 15.78 39.12
CA VAL A 286 5.22 16.46 39.22
C VAL A 286 4.83 16.69 40.69
N ARG A 287 5.39 15.93 41.64
CA ARG A 287 5.06 16.02 43.07
C ARG A 287 5.81 17.10 43.84
N LEU A 288 6.91 17.63 43.29
CA LEU A 288 7.75 18.67 43.94
C LEU A 288 7.31 20.11 43.63
N GLY A 289 6.24 20.31 42.86
CA GLY A 289 5.72 21.64 42.48
C GLY A 289 4.74 22.31 43.46
N ARG A 290 4.45 21.71 44.64
CA ARG A 290 3.64 22.35 45.70
C ARG A 290 4.48 22.48 46.96
N PHE A 291 4.40 23.65 47.58
CA PHE A 291 5.13 24.15 48.77
C PHE A 291 6.42 24.90 48.47
N ARG A 292 6.27 26.17 48.09
CA ARG A 292 7.01 27.29 48.68
C ARG A 292 6.20 28.57 48.49
N ALA A 293 5.23 28.78 49.38
CA ALA A 293 4.63 30.08 49.62
C ALA A 293 5.13 30.58 50.98
N ALA A 294 5.83 31.71 50.95
CA ALA A 294 6.06 32.71 51.99
C ALA A 294 6.56 32.24 53.37
N ASP A 295 7.83 32.53 53.65
CA ASP A 295 8.26 32.94 54.99
C ASP A 295 9.56 33.74 54.92
N GLU A 296 9.46 35.07 54.83
CA GLU A 296 10.47 36.08 55.21
C GLU A 296 9.70 37.42 55.37
N ASN A 297 9.81 38.28 56.38
CA ASN A 297 10.46 38.33 57.70
C ASN A 297 9.96 39.68 58.31
N PRO A 298 9.61 39.83 59.60
CA PRO A 298 9.36 41.15 60.19
C PRO A 298 10.66 41.76 60.75
N VAL A 299 10.75 43.10 60.79
CA VAL A 299 11.25 43.97 61.90
C VAL A 299 11.83 45.32 61.39
N LEU A 300 11.46 46.38 62.14
CA LEU A 300 12.04 47.75 62.29
C LEU A 300 11.50 48.90 61.40
N MET A 301 10.45 49.58 61.86
CA MET A 301 10.51 50.80 62.70
C MET A 301 9.18 51.03 63.43
#